data_AF-A0A855SC64-F1
#
_entry.id   AF-A0A855SC64-F1
#
_cell.length_a   1.000
_cell.length_b   1.000
_cell.length_c   1.000
_cell.angle_alpha   90.00
_cell.angle_beta   90.00
_cell.angle_gamma   90.00
#
_symmetry.space_group_name_H-M   'P 1'
#
loop_
_entity.id
_entity.type
_entity.pdbx_description
1 polymer ?
#
loop_
_entity_poly.entity_id
_entity_poly.type
_entity_poly.pdbx_seq_one_letter_code
_entity_poly.pdbx_strand_id
1 'polypeptide(L)'
;MKKEFSLFLKNTRSKLQITQQEAVNILINSESKLSRLDLTTYSRWERGTTKPILSKQIVIARALGQDVASLIDQKTKVPSKEKKDFELSIQRNHNPYNYQKTDFTTKHYNSLTNQLDLCHNLMAFHNDYLGLDTSLSDFQKANLKLDIFFDKHGEMIGHLLYGFLDTSTLTSGHASKKLSNCEFIQPQTHNDKSLTLYVISGFSLLSSPRKAIISKTLDIIRQNKKIKFLETNCHNQEAYSIHERNPECEFLFKGPSTAFGGIKVFGKNYRYIRLKLSAESVLAYKVVSSLVPFTHEHIKNN
;
A
#
# COMPACT_ATOMS: atom_id res chain seq x y z
N MET A 1 -10.44 2.77 21.89
CA MET A 1 -10.63 1.63 22.82
C MET A 1 -9.87 0.43 22.28
N LYS A 2 -8.86 -0.08 23.00
CA LYS A 2 -8.05 -1.25 22.60
C LYS A 2 -8.91 -2.50 22.74
N LYS A 3 -9.16 -3.25 21.66
CA LYS A 3 -9.66 -4.61 21.77
C LYS A 3 -8.46 -5.56 21.76
N GLU A 4 -8.30 -6.31 22.84
CA GLU A 4 -7.35 -7.41 22.86
C GLU A 4 -7.70 -8.41 21.75
N PHE A 5 -6.71 -9.05 21.12
CA PHE A 5 -6.94 -9.95 20.00
C PHE A 5 -7.90 -11.10 20.36
N SER A 6 -7.82 -11.59 21.61
CA SER A 6 -8.76 -12.56 22.20
C SER A 6 -10.21 -12.05 22.16
N LEU A 7 -10.44 -10.82 22.59
CA LEU A 7 -11.75 -10.17 22.56
C LEU A 7 -12.23 -9.89 21.13
N PHE A 8 -11.32 -9.56 20.21
CA PHE A 8 -11.62 -9.44 18.80
C PHE A 8 -12.15 -10.77 18.23
N LEU A 9 -11.47 -11.89 18.50
CA LEU A 9 -11.89 -13.22 18.04
C LEU A 9 -13.26 -13.60 18.61
N LYS A 10 -13.45 -13.46 19.93
CA LYS A 10 -14.73 -13.74 20.60
C LYS A 10 -15.88 -12.96 19.96
N ASN A 11 -15.72 -11.64 19.85
CA ASN A 11 -16.76 -10.77 19.29
C ASN A 11 -17.04 -11.08 17.82
N THR A 12 -15.99 -11.34 17.03
CA THR A 12 -16.14 -11.69 15.61
C THR A 12 -16.91 -12.98 15.47
N ARG A 13 -16.54 -14.01 16.24
CA ARG A 13 -17.21 -15.30 16.24
C ARG A 13 -18.68 -15.19 16.65
N SER A 14 -18.97 -14.46 17.73
CA SER A 14 -20.35 -14.19 18.17
C SER A 14 -21.15 -13.43 17.12
N LYS A 15 -20.55 -12.43 16.46
CA LYS A 15 -21.20 -11.65 15.39
C LYS A 15 -21.50 -12.50 14.15
N LEU A 16 -20.59 -13.41 13.79
CA LEU A 16 -20.77 -14.34 12.68
C LEU A 16 -21.63 -15.55 13.04
N GLN A 17 -21.95 -15.74 14.33
CA GLN A 17 -22.71 -16.87 14.85
C GLN A 17 -22.10 -18.24 14.51
N ILE A 18 -20.76 -18.33 14.56
CA ILE A 18 -20.02 -19.57 14.26
C ILE A 18 -19.37 -20.19 15.50
N THR A 19 -19.05 -21.47 15.42
CA THR A 19 -18.26 -22.23 16.39
C THR A 19 -16.76 -21.98 16.21
N GLN A 20 -15.94 -22.42 17.17
CA GLN A 20 -14.48 -22.36 17.01
C GLN A 20 -14.00 -23.20 15.83
N GLN A 21 -14.60 -24.37 15.61
CA GLN A 21 -14.23 -25.26 14.52
C GLN A 21 -14.57 -24.65 13.15
N GLU A 22 -15.75 -24.04 13.01
CA GLU A 22 -16.12 -23.34 11.77
C GLU A 22 -15.20 -22.15 11.49
N ALA A 23 -14.83 -21.37 12.52
CA ALA A 23 -13.86 -20.30 12.36
C ALA A 23 -12.51 -20.82 11.85
N VAL A 24 -12.02 -21.94 12.41
CA VAL A 24 -10.79 -22.59 11.93
C VAL A 24 -10.93 -23.03 10.47
N ASN A 25 -12.04 -23.67 10.11
CA ASN A 25 -12.28 -24.14 8.73
C ASN A 25 -12.30 -22.96 7.74
N ILE A 26 -12.98 -21.85 8.07
CA ILE A 26 -12.98 -20.63 7.25
C ILE A 26 -11.55 -20.12 7.07
N LEU A 27 -10.77 -20.03 8.15
CA LEU A 27 -9.41 -19.50 8.11
C LEU A 27 -8.44 -20.35 7.28
N ILE A 28 -8.48 -21.68 7.44
CA ILE A 28 -7.65 -22.62 6.66
C ILE A 28 -7.98 -22.54 5.16
N ASN A 29 -9.28 -22.45 4.83
CA ASN A 29 -9.74 -22.44 3.44
C ASN A 29 -9.53 -21.08 2.75
N SER A 30 -9.44 -19.99 3.51
CA SER A 30 -9.30 -18.64 2.96
C SER A 30 -7.86 -18.26 2.65
N GLU A 31 -6.90 -18.73 3.45
CA GLU A 31 -5.52 -18.23 3.42
C GLU A 31 -4.49 -19.36 3.60
N SER A 32 -3.61 -19.55 2.63
CA SER A 32 -2.57 -20.59 2.67
C SER A 32 -1.63 -20.46 3.88
N LYS A 33 -1.38 -19.23 4.35
CA LYS A 33 -0.61 -18.92 5.57
C LYS A 33 -1.24 -19.47 6.86
N LEU A 34 -2.52 -19.84 6.82
CA LEU A 34 -3.29 -20.39 7.94
C LEU A 34 -3.59 -21.89 7.78
N SER A 35 -3.08 -22.54 6.73
CA SER A 35 -3.34 -23.97 6.43
C SER A 35 -3.05 -24.94 7.58
N ARG A 36 -2.10 -24.61 8.46
CA ARG A 36 -1.73 -25.42 9.63
C ARG A 36 -2.41 -24.97 10.94
N LEU A 37 -3.39 -24.08 10.88
CA LEU A 37 -4.12 -23.65 12.07
C LEU A 37 -4.96 -24.80 12.61
N ASP A 38 -4.83 -25.12 13.89
CA ASP A 38 -5.65 -26.12 14.56
C ASP A 38 -6.60 -25.50 15.61
N LEU A 39 -7.60 -26.28 16.02
CA LEU A 39 -8.59 -25.87 17.01
C LEU A 39 -7.96 -25.49 18.36
N THR A 40 -6.92 -26.19 18.80
CA THR A 40 -6.25 -25.92 20.08
C THR A 40 -5.56 -24.55 20.04
N THR A 41 -4.85 -24.25 18.95
CA THR A 41 -4.20 -22.97 18.71
C THR A 41 -5.21 -21.83 18.68
N TYR A 42 -6.30 -21.98 17.92
CA TYR A 42 -7.38 -20.99 17.87
C TYR A 42 -8.01 -20.77 19.26
N SER A 43 -8.28 -21.86 19.99
CA SER A 43 -8.86 -21.81 21.34
C SER A 43 -7.94 -21.09 22.34
N ARG A 44 -6.62 -21.30 22.25
CA ARG A 44 -5.61 -20.57 23.05
C ARG A 44 -5.60 -19.07 22.72
N TRP A 45 -5.76 -18.70 21.45
CA TRP A 45 -5.88 -17.28 21.05
C TRP A 45 -7.17 -16.64 21.57
N GLU A 46 -8.30 -17.31 21.48
CA GLU A 46 -9.59 -16.80 21.97
C GLU A 46 -9.59 -16.63 23.49
N ARG A 47 -8.91 -17.52 24.24
CA ARG A 47 -8.67 -17.36 25.69
C ARG A 47 -7.63 -16.30 26.06
N GLY A 48 -6.81 -15.85 25.10
CA GLY A 48 -5.71 -14.92 25.37
C GLY A 48 -4.45 -15.58 25.94
N THR A 49 -4.36 -16.92 25.94
CA THR A 49 -3.18 -17.65 26.44
C THR A 49 -1.95 -17.39 25.56
N THR A 50 -2.14 -17.31 24.25
CA THR A 50 -1.10 -16.96 23.30
C THR A 50 -1.64 -15.95 22.29
N LYS A 51 -0.76 -15.22 21.61
CA LYS A 51 -1.13 -14.22 20.61
C LYS A 51 -0.18 -14.30 19.41
N PRO A 52 -0.69 -14.39 18.17
CA PRO A 52 0.15 -14.36 16.99
C PRO A 52 0.68 -12.94 16.72
N ILE A 53 1.70 -12.80 15.88
CA ILE A 53 2.20 -11.47 15.44
C ILE A 53 1.11 -10.66 14.72
N LEU A 54 1.29 -9.32 14.65
CA LEU A 54 0.26 -8.42 14.12
C LEU A 54 -0.14 -8.73 12.67
N SER A 55 0.81 -9.02 11.79
CA SER A 55 0.50 -9.39 10.40
C SER A 55 -0.43 -10.60 10.34
N LYS A 56 -0.18 -11.64 11.14
CA LYS A 56 -1.06 -12.82 11.22
C LYS A 56 -2.43 -12.51 11.83
N GLN A 57 -2.53 -11.58 12.79
CA GLN A 57 -3.82 -11.11 13.28
C GLN A 57 -4.61 -10.38 12.18
N ILE A 58 -3.93 -9.58 11.35
CA ILE A 58 -4.53 -8.86 10.21
C ILE A 58 -5.00 -9.85 9.14
N VAL A 59 -4.23 -10.91 8.83
CA VAL A 59 -4.66 -12.01 7.94
C VAL A 59 -5.99 -12.60 8.44
N ILE A 60 -6.05 -12.93 9.74
CA ILE A 60 -7.25 -13.51 10.37
C ILE A 60 -8.44 -12.56 10.27
N ALA A 61 -8.26 -11.26 10.57
CA ALA A 61 -9.33 -10.27 10.47
C ALA A 61 -9.86 -10.13 9.04
N ARG A 62 -8.97 -10.08 8.04
CA ARG A 62 -9.35 -9.98 6.63
C ARG A 62 -10.10 -11.23 6.17
N ALA A 63 -9.62 -12.42 6.52
CA ALA A 63 -10.28 -13.70 6.21
C ALA A 63 -11.68 -13.82 6.84
N LEU A 64 -11.87 -13.33 8.07
CA LEU A 64 -13.19 -13.28 8.73
C LEU A 64 -14.05 -12.09 8.30
N GLY A 65 -13.64 -11.36 7.26
CA GLY A 65 -14.41 -10.23 6.73
C GLY A 65 -14.52 -9.05 7.69
N GLN A 66 -13.63 -8.90 8.68
CA GLN A 66 -13.64 -7.79 9.63
C GLN A 66 -12.65 -6.69 9.27
N ASP A 67 -12.85 -5.51 9.85
CA ASP A 67 -11.93 -4.37 9.73
C ASP A 67 -10.73 -4.54 10.67
N VAL A 68 -9.54 -4.39 10.09
CA VAL A 68 -8.23 -4.56 10.75
C VAL A 68 -7.91 -3.42 11.73
N ALA A 69 -8.53 -2.25 11.58
CA ALA A 69 -8.21 -1.07 12.39
C ALA A 69 -8.36 -1.31 13.90
N SER A 70 -9.32 -2.15 14.30
CA SER A 70 -9.57 -2.51 15.70
C SER A 70 -8.43 -3.29 16.37
N LEU A 71 -7.52 -3.87 15.58
CA LEU A 71 -6.38 -4.67 16.04
C LEU A 71 -5.10 -3.84 16.24
N ILE A 72 -5.07 -2.62 15.72
CA ILE A 72 -3.85 -1.81 15.71
C ILE A 72 -3.72 -1.04 17.02
N ASP A 73 -2.57 -1.21 17.70
CA ASP A 73 -2.23 -0.43 18.88
C ASP A 73 -1.58 0.90 18.48
N GLN A 74 -2.31 1.99 18.70
CA GLN A 74 -1.87 3.37 18.40
C GLN A 74 -0.65 3.79 19.21
N LYS A 75 -0.35 3.11 20.33
CA LYS A 75 0.80 3.38 21.20
C LYS A 75 1.99 2.47 20.91
N THR A 76 1.98 1.75 19.78
CA THR A 76 3.10 0.89 19.39
C THR A 76 4.38 1.71 19.32
N LYS A 77 5.38 1.32 20.12
CA LYS A 77 6.70 1.95 20.07
C LYS A 77 7.38 1.60 18.74
N VAL A 78 7.63 2.62 17.94
CA VAL A 78 8.40 2.52 16.70
C VAL A 78 9.88 2.75 17.03
N PRO A 79 10.81 1.89 16.56
CA PRO A 79 12.24 2.14 16.71
C PRO A 79 12.65 3.52 16.17
N SER A 80 13.56 4.20 16.85
CA SER A 80 13.96 5.58 16.51
C SER A 80 14.45 5.73 15.07
N LYS A 81 15.22 4.76 14.58
CA LYS A 81 15.70 4.73 13.19
C LYS A 81 14.57 4.63 12.17
N GLU A 82 13.62 3.72 12.37
CA GLU A 82 12.46 3.56 11.48
C GLU A 82 11.59 4.81 11.46
N LYS A 83 11.36 5.41 12.64
CA LYS A 83 10.65 6.67 12.77
C LYS A 83 11.35 7.80 12.01
N LYS A 84 12.68 7.93 12.17
CA LYS A 84 13.48 8.95 11.48
C LYS A 84 13.41 8.79 9.96
N ASP A 85 13.57 7.58 9.44
CA ASP A 85 13.54 7.37 7.97
C ASP A 85 12.16 7.66 7.39
N PHE A 86 11.10 7.33 8.12
CA PHE A 86 9.73 7.68 7.74
C PHE A 86 9.46 9.18 7.81
N GLU A 87 9.96 9.86 8.83
CA GLU A 87 9.91 11.32 8.89
C GLU A 87 10.67 11.94 7.73
N LEU A 88 11.87 11.44 7.38
CA LEU A 88 12.66 11.94 6.25
C LEU A 88 11.97 11.69 4.91
N SER A 89 11.36 10.52 4.69
CA SER A 89 10.63 10.23 3.45
C SER A 89 9.44 11.19 3.26
N ILE A 90 8.80 11.60 4.36
CA ILE A 90 7.66 12.52 4.37
C ILE A 90 8.06 14.01 4.38
N GLN A 91 9.16 14.37 5.05
CA GLN A 91 9.54 15.78 5.29
C GLN A 91 10.55 16.32 4.29
N ARG A 92 11.04 15.50 3.35
CA ARG A 92 11.93 15.95 2.28
C ARG A 92 11.30 17.06 1.43
N ASN A 93 11.41 18.31 1.84
CA ASN A 93 10.87 19.45 1.10
C ASN A 93 11.75 19.67 -0.13
N HIS A 94 11.17 19.51 -1.30
CA HIS A 94 11.85 19.82 -2.56
C HIS A 94 11.75 21.33 -2.87
N ASN A 95 10.94 22.07 -2.12
CA ASN A 95 10.87 23.53 -2.17
C ASN A 95 11.55 24.12 -0.92
N PRO A 96 12.76 24.71 -1.04
CA PRO A 96 13.47 25.30 0.10
C PRO A 96 12.79 26.58 0.61
N TYR A 97 11.87 27.17 -0.17
CA TYR A 97 11.18 28.42 0.14
C TYR A 97 9.78 28.23 0.71
N ASN A 98 9.22 27.01 0.63
CA ASN A 98 7.87 26.73 1.13
C ASN A 98 7.88 25.61 2.17
N TYR A 99 7.99 26.02 3.43
CA TYR A 99 7.96 25.14 4.60
C TYR A 99 6.54 24.86 5.12
N GLN A 100 5.51 25.42 4.48
CA GLN A 100 4.17 25.43 5.05
C GLN A 100 3.41 24.12 4.80
N LYS A 101 2.61 23.73 5.80
CA LYS A 101 1.43 22.90 5.61
C LYS A 101 0.44 23.73 4.77
N THR A 102 0.55 23.67 3.45
CA THR A 102 -0.48 24.25 2.60
C THR A 102 -1.69 23.32 2.63
N ASP A 103 -2.87 23.94 2.76
CA ASP A 103 -4.10 23.26 2.37
C ASP A 103 -4.01 22.89 0.90
N PHE A 104 -4.50 21.70 0.59
CA PHE A 104 -4.58 21.21 -0.77
C PHE A 104 -5.97 20.60 -1.00
N THR A 105 -6.37 20.58 -2.26
CA THR A 105 -7.54 19.85 -2.73
C THR A 105 -7.09 18.62 -3.50
N THR A 106 -7.92 17.58 -3.54
CA THR A 106 -7.63 16.35 -4.28
C THR A 106 -8.67 16.18 -5.37
N LYS A 107 -8.23 15.90 -6.60
CA LYS A 107 -9.12 15.49 -7.69
C LYS A 107 -8.85 14.04 -8.04
N HIS A 108 -9.89 13.21 -7.94
CA HIS A 108 -9.83 11.78 -8.23
C HIS A 108 -10.28 11.49 -9.66
N TYR A 109 -9.51 10.68 -10.37
CA TYR A 109 -9.83 10.14 -11.68
C TYR A 109 -9.89 8.61 -11.61
N ASN A 110 -11.03 8.04 -12.01
CA ASN A 110 -11.21 6.60 -12.11
C ASN A 110 -10.71 6.01 -13.44
N SER A 111 -10.45 6.87 -14.43
CA SER A 111 -9.91 6.55 -15.74
C SER A 111 -9.25 7.80 -16.32
N LEU A 112 -8.24 7.60 -17.17
CA LEU A 112 -7.49 8.65 -17.86
C LEU A 112 -7.76 8.70 -19.38
N THR A 113 -8.67 7.86 -19.90
CA THR A 113 -8.92 7.73 -21.35
C THR A 113 -9.23 9.07 -22.04
N ASN A 114 -9.97 9.96 -21.36
CA ASN A 114 -10.37 11.26 -21.89
C ASN A 114 -9.54 12.44 -21.36
N GLN A 115 -8.36 12.18 -20.78
CA GLN A 115 -7.54 13.19 -20.10
C GLN A 115 -6.19 13.36 -20.80
N LEU A 116 -6.22 13.74 -22.08
CA LEU A 116 -5.04 13.75 -22.96
C LEU A 116 -3.88 14.60 -22.39
N ASP A 117 -4.16 15.81 -21.91
CA ASP A 117 -3.13 16.70 -21.37
C ASP A 117 -2.48 16.14 -20.09
N LEU A 118 -3.29 15.52 -19.22
CA LEU A 118 -2.79 14.85 -18.02
C LEU A 118 -1.92 13.64 -18.39
N CYS A 119 -2.33 12.85 -19.39
CA CYS A 119 -1.54 11.73 -19.88
C CYS A 119 -0.19 12.18 -20.44
N HIS A 120 -0.12 13.31 -21.16
CA HIS A 120 1.15 13.88 -21.60
C HIS A 120 2.03 14.33 -20.43
N ASN A 121 1.47 15.04 -19.45
CA ASN A 121 2.20 15.47 -18.26
C ASN A 121 2.73 14.29 -17.45
N LEU A 122 1.91 13.24 -17.29
CA LEU A 122 2.33 12.00 -16.63
C LEU A 122 3.42 11.30 -17.43
N MET A 123 3.29 11.16 -18.75
CA MET A 123 4.30 10.54 -19.60
C MET A 123 5.65 11.25 -19.48
N ALA A 124 5.66 12.59 -19.60
CA ALA A 124 6.88 13.39 -19.42
C ALA A 124 7.47 13.18 -18.02
N PHE A 125 6.65 13.25 -16.97
CA PHE A 125 7.11 12.98 -15.60
C PHE A 125 7.71 11.57 -15.44
N HIS A 126 7.07 10.53 -15.98
CA HIS A 126 7.55 9.16 -15.82
C HIS A 126 8.83 8.90 -16.62
N ASN A 127 8.92 9.38 -17.85
CA ASN A 127 10.08 9.19 -18.72
C ASN A 127 11.27 10.05 -18.24
N ASP A 128 11.05 11.35 -18.06
CA ASP A 128 12.13 12.31 -17.84
C ASP A 128 12.56 12.32 -16.37
N TYR A 129 11.61 12.35 -15.44
CA TYR A 129 11.89 12.49 -14.01
C TYR A 129 12.10 11.13 -13.32
N LEU A 130 11.24 10.14 -13.55
CA LEU A 130 11.34 8.84 -12.88
C LEU A 130 12.21 7.82 -13.61
N GLY A 131 12.42 7.98 -14.93
CA GLY A 131 13.16 7.02 -15.75
C GLY A 131 12.42 5.71 -15.98
N LEU A 132 11.09 5.76 -15.99
CA LEU A 132 10.22 4.64 -16.35
C LEU A 132 9.93 4.73 -17.86
N ASP A 133 10.11 3.63 -18.60
CA ASP A 133 9.78 3.54 -20.03
C ASP A 133 8.25 3.48 -20.18
N THR A 134 7.63 4.61 -20.52
CA THR A 134 6.17 4.74 -20.66
C THR A 134 5.78 5.44 -21.96
N SER A 135 4.63 5.04 -22.50
CA SER A 135 3.99 5.66 -23.67
C SER A 135 2.67 6.31 -23.29
N LEU A 136 2.20 7.27 -24.10
CA LEU A 136 0.88 7.90 -23.91
C LEU A 136 -0.24 6.84 -23.83
N SER A 137 -0.13 5.79 -24.65
CA SER A 137 -1.12 4.72 -24.69
C SER A 137 -1.20 3.90 -23.40
N ASP A 138 -0.12 3.87 -22.61
CA ASP A 138 -0.09 3.16 -21.33
C ASP A 138 -1.03 3.83 -20.31
N PHE A 139 -1.20 5.15 -20.40
CA PHE A 139 -2.08 5.92 -19.53
C PHE A 139 -3.54 5.91 -20.03
N GLN A 140 -3.75 5.93 -21.35
CA GLN A 140 -5.10 6.01 -21.94
C GLN A 140 -5.88 4.68 -21.89
N LYS A 141 -5.17 3.54 -21.98
CA LYS A 141 -5.78 2.21 -22.17
C LYS A 141 -6.19 1.50 -20.89
N ALA A 142 -5.73 1.97 -19.74
CA ALA A 142 -5.76 1.16 -18.55
C ALA A 142 -6.79 1.66 -17.54
N ASN A 143 -7.38 0.74 -16.78
CA ASN A 143 -8.16 1.00 -15.56
C ASN A 143 -7.27 1.58 -14.45
N LEU A 144 -6.51 2.62 -14.80
CA LEU A 144 -5.65 3.38 -13.93
C LEU A 144 -6.46 4.44 -13.22
N LYS A 145 -6.12 4.60 -11.96
CA LYS A 145 -6.67 5.61 -11.08
C LYS A 145 -5.58 6.62 -10.78
N LEU A 146 -5.99 7.88 -10.71
CA LEU A 146 -5.10 8.99 -10.44
C LEU A 146 -5.75 9.91 -9.40
N ASP A 147 -5.04 10.16 -8.32
CA ASP A 147 -5.33 11.28 -7.43
C ASP A 147 -4.34 12.41 -7.77
N ILE A 148 -4.83 13.61 -8.05
CA ILE A 148 -4.00 14.81 -8.22
C ILE A 148 -4.23 15.75 -7.04
N PHE A 149 -3.14 16.26 -6.48
CA PHE A 149 -3.18 17.24 -5.40
C PHE A 149 -2.89 18.64 -5.95
N PHE A 150 -3.80 19.58 -5.67
CA PHE A 150 -3.68 20.97 -6.08
C PHE A 150 -3.53 21.88 -4.86
N ASP A 151 -2.69 22.90 -4.98
CA ASP A 151 -2.63 23.95 -3.97
C ASP A 151 -3.80 24.94 -4.09
N LYS A 152 -3.79 26.00 -3.27
CA LYS A 152 -4.82 27.04 -3.27
C LYS A 152 -4.88 27.87 -4.57
N HIS A 153 -3.83 27.84 -5.38
CA HIS A 153 -3.75 28.55 -6.67
C HIS A 153 -4.16 27.65 -7.84
N GLY A 154 -4.46 26.37 -7.59
CA GLY A 154 -4.81 25.40 -8.62
C GLY A 154 -3.58 24.78 -9.28
N GLU A 155 -2.37 24.97 -8.74
CA GLU A 155 -1.16 24.36 -9.26
C GLU A 155 -1.02 22.92 -8.77
N MET A 156 -0.60 22.03 -9.68
CA MET A 156 -0.35 20.62 -9.34
C MET A 156 0.89 20.51 -8.45
N ILE A 157 0.69 20.02 -7.22
CA ILE A 157 1.76 19.86 -6.22
C ILE A 157 2.06 18.39 -5.91
N GLY A 158 1.37 17.46 -6.55
CA GLY A 158 1.64 16.04 -6.46
C GLY A 158 0.56 15.16 -7.09
N HIS A 159 0.81 13.86 -7.07
CA HIS A 159 -0.13 12.84 -7.53
C HIS A 159 0.12 11.46 -6.91
N LEU A 160 -0.88 10.59 -7.05
CA LEU A 160 -0.81 9.14 -6.83
C LEU A 160 -1.42 8.43 -8.03
N LEU A 161 -0.60 7.72 -8.80
CA LEU A 161 -1.00 6.90 -9.94
C LEU A 161 -0.92 5.42 -9.58
N TYR A 162 -2.02 4.70 -9.74
CA TYR A 162 -2.11 3.30 -9.35
C TYR A 162 -3.16 2.52 -10.16
N GLY A 163 -3.09 1.20 -10.08
CA GLY A 163 -4.12 0.31 -10.64
C GLY A 163 -4.13 -1.04 -9.95
N PHE A 164 -5.05 -1.91 -10.36
CA PHE A 164 -5.20 -3.25 -9.81
C PHE A 164 -4.89 -4.29 -10.88
N LEU A 165 -4.15 -5.33 -10.50
CA LEU A 165 -3.81 -6.47 -11.33
C LEU A 165 -4.42 -7.73 -10.72
N ASP A 166 -4.79 -8.70 -11.56
CA ASP A 166 -5.11 -10.04 -11.11
C ASP A 166 -3.83 -10.75 -10.67
N THR A 167 -3.73 -11.10 -9.39
CA THR A 167 -2.54 -11.77 -8.86
C THR A 167 -2.27 -13.11 -9.56
N SER A 168 -3.31 -13.80 -10.03
CA SER A 168 -3.17 -15.12 -10.66
C SER A 168 -2.58 -15.09 -12.07
N THR A 169 -2.66 -13.95 -12.76
CA THR A 169 -2.13 -13.80 -14.13
C THR A 169 -0.70 -13.27 -14.17
N LEU A 170 -0.14 -12.87 -13.03
CA LEU A 170 1.23 -12.37 -12.95
C LEU A 170 2.21 -13.54 -13.11
N THR A 171 2.85 -13.64 -14.28
CA THR A 171 4.01 -14.52 -14.49
C THR A 171 5.09 -14.13 -13.48
N SER A 172 5.53 -15.07 -12.64
CA SER A 172 6.42 -14.87 -11.47
C SER A 172 5.86 -14.04 -10.31
N GLY A 173 4.54 -13.81 -10.29
CA GLY A 173 3.86 -13.17 -9.17
C GLY A 173 4.18 -11.68 -9.02
N HIS A 174 4.63 -11.01 -10.11
CA HIS A 174 4.83 -9.58 -10.13
C HIS A 174 4.43 -8.88 -11.45
N ALA A 175 4.18 -7.57 -11.40
CA ALA A 175 3.84 -6.76 -12.57
C ALA A 175 4.97 -6.69 -13.60
N SER A 176 4.60 -6.55 -14.87
CA SER A 176 5.54 -6.45 -15.98
C SER A 176 6.42 -5.21 -15.89
N LYS A 177 7.65 -5.30 -16.41
CA LYS A 177 8.59 -4.15 -16.44
C LYS A 177 8.01 -2.97 -17.21
N LYS A 178 7.33 -3.25 -18.33
CA LYS A 178 6.65 -2.25 -19.15
C LYS A 178 5.20 -2.10 -18.72
N LEU A 179 4.74 -0.86 -18.59
CA LEU A 179 3.37 -0.57 -18.18
C LEU A 179 2.35 -1.06 -19.22
N SER A 180 2.71 -0.95 -20.51
CA SER A 180 1.95 -1.48 -21.66
C SER A 180 1.55 -2.96 -21.54
N ASN A 181 2.32 -3.74 -20.78
CA ASN A 181 2.13 -5.18 -20.63
C ASN A 181 1.32 -5.52 -19.37
N CYS A 182 0.86 -4.52 -18.63
CA CYS A 182 0.05 -4.71 -17.43
C CYS A 182 -1.43 -4.57 -17.79
N GLU A 183 -2.19 -5.64 -17.60
CA GLU A 183 -3.65 -5.62 -17.78
C GLU A 183 -4.33 -5.17 -16.48
N PHE A 184 -4.60 -3.86 -16.39
CA PHE A 184 -5.26 -3.29 -15.22
C PHE A 184 -6.76 -3.58 -15.22
N ILE A 185 -7.27 -4.01 -14.08
CA ILE A 185 -8.67 -4.42 -13.89
C ILE A 185 -9.41 -3.54 -12.89
N GLN A 186 -10.75 -3.52 -12.96
CA GLN A 186 -11.58 -2.87 -11.96
C GLN A 186 -11.93 -3.86 -10.83
N PRO A 187 -11.63 -3.55 -9.56
CA PRO A 187 -11.93 -4.47 -8.46
C PRO A 187 -13.41 -4.85 -8.32
N GLN A 188 -14.33 -3.95 -8.72
CA GLN A 188 -15.77 -4.18 -8.58
C GLN A 188 -16.32 -5.23 -9.56
N THR A 189 -15.69 -5.39 -10.73
CA THR A 189 -16.14 -6.34 -11.77
C THR A 189 -15.52 -7.73 -11.61
N HIS A 190 -14.60 -7.91 -10.66
CA HIS A 190 -13.82 -9.12 -10.50
C HIS A 190 -13.87 -9.61 -9.04
N ASN A 191 -15.06 -10.04 -8.63
CA ASN A 191 -15.29 -10.33 -7.23
C ASN A 191 -14.54 -11.56 -6.69
N ASP A 192 -14.13 -12.47 -7.57
CA ASP A 192 -13.56 -13.75 -7.15
C ASP A 192 -12.03 -13.75 -7.22
N LYS A 193 -11.44 -12.64 -7.70
CA LYS A 193 -10.00 -12.53 -7.96
C LYS A 193 -9.23 -12.00 -6.75
N SER A 194 -8.07 -12.62 -6.50
CA SER A 194 -7.04 -12.01 -5.65
C SER A 194 -6.36 -10.89 -6.42
N LEU A 195 -6.12 -9.76 -5.75
CA LEU A 195 -5.64 -8.54 -6.39
C LEU A 195 -4.23 -8.17 -5.93
N THR A 196 -3.45 -7.63 -6.86
CA THR A 196 -2.25 -6.86 -6.55
C THR A 196 -2.55 -5.39 -6.78
N LEU A 197 -2.40 -4.57 -5.74
CA LEU A 197 -2.39 -3.11 -5.89
C LEU A 197 -1.02 -2.71 -6.42
N TYR A 198 -0.97 -2.12 -7.60
CA TYR A 198 0.27 -1.61 -8.17
C TYR A 198 0.27 -0.08 -8.12
N VAL A 199 1.07 0.48 -7.20
CA VAL A 199 1.37 1.92 -7.12
C VAL A 199 2.51 2.21 -8.08
N ILE A 200 2.16 2.79 -9.23
CA ILE A 200 3.10 3.05 -10.32
C ILE A 200 3.99 4.24 -9.96
N SER A 201 3.38 5.32 -9.46
CA SER A 201 4.10 6.46 -8.92
C SER A 201 3.29 7.21 -7.87
N GLY A 202 4.00 7.77 -6.89
CA GLY A 202 3.46 8.73 -5.93
C GLY A 202 4.49 9.82 -5.72
N PHE A 203 4.11 11.07 -5.95
CA PHE A 203 5.02 12.21 -5.84
C PHE A 203 4.32 13.41 -5.22
N SER A 204 5.05 14.18 -4.41
CA SER A 204 4.63 15.53 -4.06
C SER A 204 5.82 16.37 -3.59
N LEU A 205 5.75 17.66 -3.90
CA LEU A 205 6.71 18.67 -3.42
C LEU A 205 6.60 18.90 -1.91
N LEU A 206 5.43 18.62 -1.32
CA LEU A 206 5.05 18.99 0.03
C LEU A 206 4.84 17.77 0.92
N SER A 207 5.02 17.94 2.23
CA SER A 207 4.89 16.84 3.19
C SER A 207 3.45 16.40 3.40
N SER A 208 2.48 17.33 3.37
CA SER A 208 1.06 17.02 3.59
C SER A 208 0.47 16.11 2.51
N PRO A 209 0.62 16.37 1.18
CA PRO A 209 0.13 15.44 0.17
C PRO A 209 0.90 14.11 0.18
N ARG A 210 2.20 14.09 0.54
CA ARG A 210 2.93 12.82 0.75
C ARG A 210 2.31 11.94 1.84
N LYS A 211 1.89 12.54 2.96
CA LYS A 211 1.12 11.80 3.98
C LYS A 211 -0.19 11.29 3.41
N ALA A 212 -0.91 12.10 2.63
CA ALA A 212 -2.16 11.70 1.99
C ALA A 212 -1.96 10.52 1.04
N ILE A 213 -0.88 10.50 0.25
CA ILE A 213 -0.52 9.37 -0.64
C ILE A 213 -0.35 8.07 0.15
N ILE A 214 0.41 8.13 1.26
CA ILE A 214 0.62 6.96 2.13
C ILE A 214 -0.70 6.52 2.75
N SER A 215 -1.46 7.44 3.33
CA SER A 215 -2.76 7.16 3.94
C SER A 215 -3.77 6.59 2.95
N LYS A 216 -3.83 7.11 1.73
CA LYS A 216 -4.70 6.62 0.65
C LYS A 216 -4.31 5.21 0.23
N THR A 217 -3.01 4.94 0.09
CA THR A 217 -2.51 3.59 -0.23
C THR A 217 -2.90 2.59 0.86
N LEU A 218 -2.68 2.95 2.14
CA LEU A 218 -3.09 2.13 3.29
C LEU A 218 -4.60 1.93 3.34
N ASP A 219 -5.40 2.96 3.03
CA ASP A 219 -6.85 2.88 3.00
C ASP A 219 -7.33 1.90 1.92
N ILE A 220 -6.80 2.01 0.71
CA ILE A 220 -7.13 1.10 -0.40
C ILE A 220 -6.88 -0.35 0.02
N ILE A 221 -5.71 -0.62 0.63
CA ILE A 221 -5.36 -1.97 1.12
C ILE A 221 -6.29 -2.42 2.25
N ARG A 222 -6.58 -1.54 3.22
CA ARG A 222 -7.47 -1.81 4.37
C ARG A 222 -8.88 -2.15 3.91
N GLN A 223 -9.47 -1.33 3.05
CA GLN A 223 -10.86 -1.44 2.62
C GLN A 223 -11.07 -2.62 1.68
N ASN A 224 -10.08 -2.96 0.86
CA ASN A 224 -10.18 -4.07 -0.09
C ASN A 224 -9.41 -5.32 0.39
N LYS A 225 -10.15 -6.27 0.96
CA LYS A 225 -9.64 -7.53 1.51
C LYS A 225 -9.06 -8.48 0.44
N LYS A 226 -9.39 -8.26 -0.83
CA LYS A 226 -8.92 -9.06 -1.96
C LYS A 226 -7.50 -8.69 -2.37
N ILE A 227 -7.02 -7.52 -1.97
CA ILE A 227 -5.63 -7.11 -2.20
C ILE A 227 -4.73 -7.99 -1.34
N LYS A 228 -3.93 -8.84 -1.99
CA LYS A 228 -2.94 -9.71 -1.33
C LYS A 228 -1.56 -9.10 -1.34
N PHE A 229 -1.26 -8.30 -2.36
CA PHE A 229 0.06 -7.69 -2.54
C PHE A 229 -0.04 -6.21 -2.87
N LEU A 230 0.93 -5.45 -2.36
CA LEU A 230 1.29 -4.14 -2.84
C LEU A 230 2.57 -4.27 -3.66
N GLU A 231 2.53 -3.84 -4.91
CA GLU A 231 3.71 -3.55 -5.71
C GLU A 231 3.90 -2.04 -5.82
N THR A 232 5.15 -1.58 -5.69
CA THR A 232 5.45 -0.15 -5.79
C THR A 232 6.84 0.11 -6.37
N ASN A 233 6.96 1.16 -7.16
CA ASN A 233 8.26 1.69 -7.56
C ASN A 233 8.77 2.65 -6.47
N CYS A 234 9.88 2.29 -5.83
CA CYS A 234 10.59 3.19 -4.93
C CYS A 234 11.58 4.01 -5.76
N HIS A 235 11.49 5.34 -5.65
CA HIS A 235 12.42 6.28 -6.30
C HIS A 235 13.32 7.01 -5.28
N ASN A 236 13.17 6.67 -4.01
CA ASN A 236 13.79 7.35 -2.88
C ASN A 236 14.41 6.32 -1.93
N GLN A 237 15.63 6.61 -1.46
CA GLN A 237 16.41 5.73 -0.57
C GLN A 237 15.74 5.52 0.80
N GLU A 238 15.20 6.57 1.41
CA GLU A 238 14.50 6.51 2.69
C GLU A 238 13.25 5.61 2.59
N ALA A 239 12.45 5.78 1.54
CA ALA A 239 11.28 4.93 1.27
C ALA A 239 11.68 3.47 1.03
N TYR A 240 12.74 3.23 0.25
CA TYR A 240 13.28 1.89 0.04
C TYR A 240 13.73 1.25 1.37
N SER A 241 14.50 1.97 2.19
CA SER A 241 15.01 1.47 3.46
C SER A 241 13.91 1.18 4.49
N ILE A 242 12.76 1.84 4.37
CA ILE A 242 11.55 1.53 5.14
C ILE A 242 10.99 0.17 4.70
N HIS A 243 10.84 -0.07 3.40
CA HIS A 243 10.30 -1.32 2.87
C HIS A 243 11.24 -2.51 3.03
N GLU A 244 12.55 -2.34 2.77
CA GLU A 244 13.57 -3.40 2.84
C GLU A 244 13.66 -4.06 4.22
N ARG A 245 13.33 -3.33 5.29
CA ARG A 245 13.29 -3.87 6.66
C ARG A 245 12.09 -4.78 6.93
N ASN A 246 11.09 -4.75 6.06
CA ASN A 246 9.96 -5.63 6.18
C ASN A 246 10.40 -7.04 5.74
N PRO A 247 10.28 -8.07 6.58
CA PRO A 247 10.75 -9.42 6.25
C PRO A 247 9.97 -10.07 5.10
N GLU A 248 8.79 -9.55 4.76
CA GLU A 248 7.99 -9.99 3.60
C GLU A 248 8.20 -9.08 2.38
N CYS A 249 9.23 -8.24 2.36
CA CYS A 249 9.59 -7.43 1.20
C CYS A 249 10.37 -8.27 0.19
N GLU A 250 9.84 -8.36 -1.02
CA GLU A 250 10.44 -9.03 -2.15
C GLU A 250 10.99 -7.99 -3.14
N PHE A 251 12.27 -8.13 -3.49
CA PHE A 251 12.88 -7.33 -4.55
C PHE A 251 12.48 -7.93 -5.91
N LEU A 252 11.86 -7.13 -6.77
CA LEU A 252 11.43 -7.59 -8.09
C LEU A 252 12.47 -7.26 -9.16
N PHE A 253 12.78 -5.97 -9.32
CA PHE A 253 13.82 -5.53 -10.24
C PHE A 253 14.27 -4.08 -9.96
N LYS A 254 15.30 -3.68 -10.70
CA LYS A 254 15.90 -2.33 -10.67
C LYS A 254 15.75 -1.62 -12.00
N GLY A 255 15.55 -0.31 -11.94
CA GLY A 255 15.64 0.58 -13.09
C GLY A 255 17.08 0.77 -13.59
N PRO A 256 17.29 1.70 -14.53
CA PRO A 256 18.62 2.05 -15.03
C PRO A 256 19.56 2.50 -13.91
N SER A 257 20.84 2.17 -14.03
CA SER A 257 21.88 2.67 -13.13
C SER A 257 22.09 4.17 -13.31
N THR A 258 22.41 4.87 -12.23
CA THR A 258 22.78 6.29 -12.23
C THR A 258 24.13 6.51 -11.56
N ALA A 259 24.89 7.51 -12.00
CA ALA A 259 26.15 7.89 -11.36
C ALA A 259 25.91 8.55 -9.98
N PHE A 260 24.86 9.36 -9.86
CA PHE A 260 24.53 10.13 -8.65
C PHE A 260 23.05 10.00 -8.29
N GLY A 261 22.75 10.07 -6.99
CA GLY A 261 21.39 9.97 -6.46
C GLY A 261 20.75 8.59 -6.63
N GLY A 262 19.42 8.52 -6.54
CA GLY A 262 18.65 7.28 -6.66
C GLY A 262 18.68 6.40 -5.41
N ILE A 263 18.56 5.09 -5.60
CA ILE A 263 18.57 4.08 -4.54
C ILE A 263 19.82 3.22 -4.67
N LYS A 264 20.59 3.14 -3.59
CA LYS A 264 21.78 2.31 -3.47
C LYS A 264 21.39 0.89 -3.08
N VAL A 265 21.61 -0.06 -3.98
CA VAL A 265 21.42 -1.50 -3.74
C VAL A 265 22.65 -2.26 -4.25
N PHE A 266 23.19 -3.15 -3.43
CA PHE A 266 24.39 -3.95 -3.76
C PHE A 266 25.57 -3.09 -4.28
N GLY A 267 25.81 -1.94 -3.66
CA GLY A 267 26.92 -1.05 -4.01
C GLY A 267 26.72 -0.18 -5.25
N LYS A 268 25.61 -0.29 -5.97
CA LYS A 268 25.29 0.52 -7.16
C LYS A 268 24.03 1.36 -6.94
N ASN A 269 23.96 2.50 -7.61
CA ASN A 269 22.80 3.38 -7.57
C ASN A 269 21.88 3.12 -8.76
N TYR A 270 20.58 3.06 -8.52
CA TYR A 270 19.54 2.86 -9.54
C TYR A 270 18.49 3.96 -9.44
N ARG A 271 17.89 4.37 -10.57
CA ARG A 271 16.82 5.40 -10.58
C ARG A 271 15.62 4.99 -9.73
N TYR A 272 15.31 3.70 -9.71
CA TYR A 272 14.25 3.14 -8.88
C TYR A 272 14.46 1.65 -8.64
N ILE A 273 13.79 1.14 -7.60
CA ILE A 273 13.68 -0.27 -7.29
C ILE A 273 12.19 -0.62 -7.19
N ARG A 274 11.75 -1.69 -7.87
CA ARG A 274 10.40 -2.21 -7.70
C ARG A 274 10.38 -3.27 -6.61
N LEU A 275 9.46 -3.09 -5.68
CA LEU A 275 9.28 -3.97 -4.52
C LEU A 275 7.87 -4.55 -4.53
N LYS A 276 7.73 -5.72 -3.93
CA LYS A 276 6.46 -6.37 -3.61
C LYS A 276 6.40 -6.67 -2.13
N LEU A 277 5.25 -6.38 -1.52
CA LEU A 277 4.99 -6.64 -0.11
C LEU A 277 3.60 -7.26 0.04
N SER A 278 3.39 -8.14 1.02
CA SER A 278 2.04 -8.59 1.35
C SER A 278 1.22 -7.46 1.98
N ALA A 279 -0.07 -7.41 1.65
CA ALA A 279 -1.00 -6.42 2.18
C ALA A 279 -1.00 -6.40 3.71
N GLU A 280 -0.99 -7.58 4.34
CA GLU A 280 -1.02 -7.71 5.79
C GLU A 280 0.28 -7.26 6.44
N SER A 281 1.42 -7.49 5.79
CA SER A 281 2.69 -6.99 6.30
C SER A 281 2.80 -5.48 6.19
N VAL A 282 2.30 -4.88 5.11
CA VAL A 282 2.22 -3.41 4.95
C VAL A 282 1.38 -2.80 6.07
N LEU A 283 0.17 -3.33 6.32
CA LEU A 283 -0.72 -2.85 7.37
C LEU A 283 -0.18 -3.08 8.80
N ALA A 284 0.60 -4.15 8.99
CA ALA A 284 1.22 -4.48 10.28
C ALA A 284 2.47 -3.65 10.58
N TYR A 285 3.05 -2.99 9.58
CA TYR A 285 4.38 -2.45 9.72
C TYR A 285 4.37 -1.27 10.70
N LYS A 286 5.21 -1.35 11.75
CA LYS A 286 5.12 -0.50 12.94
C LYS A 286 5.13 0.99 12.62
N VAL A 287 5.87 1.39 11.59
CA VAL A 287 6.06 2.79 11.21
C VAL A 287 4.81 3.43 10.59
N VAL A 288 3.94 2.63 9.98
CA VAL A 288 2.70 3.08 9.34
C VAL A 288 1.44 2.55 10.01
N SER A 289 1.53 1.53 10.85
CA SER A 289 0.37 0.86 11.41
C SER A 289 -0.50 1.83 12.21
N SER A 290 0.09 2.75 12.98
CA SER A 290 -0.64 3.77 13.73
C SER A 290 -1.52 4.69 12.86
N LEU A 291 -1.24 4.80 11.56
CA LEU A 291 -2.05 5.56 10.59
C LEU A 291 -3.27 4.78 10.09
N VAL A 292 -3.24 3.44 10.13
CA VAL A 292 -4.28 2.56 9.56
C VAL A 292 -5.68 2.86 10.09
N PRO A 293 -5.89 3.12 11.40
CA PRO A 293 -7.23 3.47 11.90
C PRO A 293 -7.77 4.81 11.33
N PHE A 294 -6.88 5.74 11.02
CA PHE A 294 -7.17 7.13 10.70
C PHE A 294 -6.96 7.48 9.21
N THR A 295 -6.87 6.46 8.35
CA THR A 295 -6.62 6.66 6.92
C THR A 295 -7.60 7.61 6.26
N HIS A 296 -8.87 7.61 6.69
CA HIS A 296 -9.93 8.49 6.21
C HIS A 296 -9.74 9.97 6.60
N GLU A 297 -9.08 10.28 7.72
CA GLU A 297 -8.90 11.67 8.19
C GLU A 297 -7.94 12.47 7.30
N HIS A 298 -7.08 11.77 6.54
CA HIS A 298 -6.11 12.38 5.64
C HIS A 298 -6.57 12.41 4.18
N ILE A 299 -7.75 11.88 3.89
CA ILE A 299 -8.37 11.89 2.57
C ILE A 299 -9.49 12.94 2.62
N LYS A 300 -9.13 14.22 2.39
CA LYS A 300 -10.13 15.28 2.16
C LYS A 300 -10.80 14.99 0.81
N ASN A 301 -11.97 14.34 0.84
CA ASN A 301 -12.85 14.26 -0.32
C ASN A 301 -13.59 15.60 -0.41
N ASN A 302 -13.39 16.33 -1.51
CA ASN A 302 -14.38 17.29 -1.99
C ASN A 302 -15.18 16.60 -3.09
#